data_AF-A0A2H6FBS7-F1
#
_entry.id   AF-A0A2H6FBS7-F1
#
_cell.length_a   1.000
_cell.length_b   1.000
_cell.length_c   1.000
_cell.angle_alpha   90.00
_cell.angle_beta   90.00
_cell.angle_gamma   90.00
#
_symmetry.space_group_name_H-M   'P 1'
#
loop_
_entity.id
_entity.type
_entity.pdbx_description
1 polymer ?
#
loop_
_entity_poly.entity_id
_entity_poly.type
_entity_poly.pdbx_seq_one_letter_code
_entity_poly.pdbx_strand_id
1 'polypeptide(L)'
;MARYKEYDYSQGKFIPVDFDRQILPGTFEYPLHYLMDNEIDLTVFDLRYQNNETGDPAYDAAILLKIILYAYSRGITSSRKDCAEYYGTSGGLYRPKDFAMSEDRTHCICPAGKRLYRNGGNVVVNGNSTIKFRGRKTDCRACEVRKKCLRNPDTSETRRVYFFQGRQASAPETFTQKMKRRIDSIKGRLVYNRRMGTVEPVFGNICSTPGLDPFTLRGKRKVNTQWLLYCTVHNLLKVHRYGSGVA
;
A
#
# COMPACT_ATOMS: atom_id res chain seq x y z
N MET A 1 68.21 -0.12 -3.64
CA MET A 1 67.15 0.73 -3.03
C MET A 1 65.82 0.02 -3.18
N ALA A 2 64.97 0.04 -2.15
CA ALA A 2 63.71 -0.69 -2.17
C ALA A 2 62.74 -0.08 -3.20
N ARG A 3 62.16 -0.94 -4.05
CA ARG A 3 61.23 -0.56 -5.10
C ARG A 3 59.81 -0.73 -4.57
N TYR A 4 59.22 0.36 -4.08
CA TYR A 4 57.85 0.35 -3.55
C TYR A 4 56.84 0.38 -4.71
N LYS A 5 55.64 -0.16 -4.45
CA LYS A 5 54.50 -0.03 -5.37
C LYS A 5 54.03 1.42 -5.40
N GLU A 6 53.69 1.92 -6.57
CA GLU A 6 53.03 3.23 -6.71
C GLU A 6 51.65 3.20 -6.05
N TYR A 7 51.31 4.28 -5.34
CA TYR A 7 50.03 4.45 -4.67
C TYR A 7 49.32 5.69 -5.22
N ASP A 8 48.01 5.58 -5.41
CA ASP A 8 47.16 6.64 -5.93
C ASP A 8 46.27 7.18 -4.80
N TYR A 9 46.35 8.49 -4.55
CA TYR A 9 45.55 9.18 -3.54
C TYR A 9 44.06 9.31 -3.92
N SER A 10 43.73 9.13 -5.20
CA SER A 10 42.34 9.11 -5.68
C SER A 10 41.68 7.72 -5.54
N GLN A 11 42.44 6.70 -5.11
CA GLN A 11 41.92 5.35 -4.92
C GLN A 11 40.90 5.33 -3.76
N GLY A 12 39.62 5.20 -4.11
CA GLY A 12 38.56 4.90 -3.15
C GLY A 12 38.80 3.54 -2.52
N LYS A 13 39.35 3.51 -1.29
CA LYS A 13 39.45 2.27 -0.53
C LYS A 13 38.05 1.78 -0.16
N PHE A 14 37.63 0.67 -0.77
CA PHE A 14 36.50 -0.10 -0.27
C PHE A 14 36.99 -0.90 0.93
N ILE A 15 36.66 -0.45 2.15
CA ILE A 15 36.92 -1.25 3.35
C ILE A 15 35.93 -2.42 3.30
N PRO A 16 36.39 -3.68 3.33
CA PRO A 16 35.48 -4.82 3.40
C PRO A 16 34.64 -4.71 4.68
N VAL A 17 33.34 -4.68 4.50
CA VAL A 17 32.34 -4.62 5.57
C VAL A 17 32.22 -6.03 6.14
N ASP A 18 32.67 -6.23 7.38
CA ASP A 18 32.43 -7.45 8.15
C ASP A 18 31.12 -7.29 8.93
N PHE A 19 30.06 -7.94 8.45
CA PHE A 19 28.71 -7.81 9.02
C PHE A 19 28.61 -8.36 10.45
N ASP A 20 29.33 -9.44 10.76
CA ASP A 20 29.32 -10.04 12.10
C ASP A 20 29.88 -9.07 13.14
N ARG A 21 30.82 -8.22 12.74
CA ARG A 21 31.39 -7.17 13.61
C ARG A 21 30.56 -5.88 13.66
N GLN A 22 29.60 -5.71 12.76
CA GLN A 22 28.75 -4.51 12.69
C GLN A 22 27.40 -4.69 13.37
N ILE A 23 26.92 -5.92 13.47
CA ILE A 23 25.69 -6.25 14.17
C ILE A 23 26.00 -6.34 15.67
N LEU A 24 25.96 -5.19 16.35
CA LEU A 24 26.33 -5.08 17.76
C LEU A 24 25.12 -5.26 18.69
N PRO A 25 25.30 -5.88 19.88
CA PRO A 25 24.30 -5.87 20.93
C PRO A 25 23.89 -4.42 21.28
N GLY A 26 22.60 -4.16 21.54
CA GLY A 26 22.07 -2.81 21.70
C GLY A 26 21.55 -2.15 20.42
N THR A 27 21.77 -2.76 19.24
CA THR A 27 21.19 -2.29 17.97
C THR A 27 19.89 -3.05 17.67
N PHE A 28 19.06 -2.54 16.74
CA PHE A 28 17.85 -3.28 16.32
C PHE A 28 18.21 -4.47 15.41
N GLU A 29 19.32 -4.35 14.71
CA GLU A 29 19.87 -5.32 13.78
C GLU A 29 20.26 -6.62 14.49
N TYR A 30 20.77 -6.54 15.72
CA TYR A 30 21.16 -7.71 16.53
C TYR A 30 20.01 -8.65 16.91
N PRO A 31 18.94 -8.21 17.58
CA PRO A 31 17.80 -9.08 17.90
C PRO A 31 17.13 -9.61 16.64
N LEU A 32 17.07 -8.82 15.57
CA LEU A 32 16.56 -9.29 14.28
C LEU A 32 17.42 -10.43 13.73
N HIS A 33 18.74 -10.27 13.72
CA HIS A 33 19.68 -11.29 13.27
C HIS A 33 19.59 -12.56 14.11
N TYR A 34 19.68 -12.42 15.43
CA TYR A 34 19.66 -13.53 16.39
C TYR A 34 18.37 -14.34 16.28
N LEU A 35 17.21 -13.68 16.26
CA LEU A 35 15.91 -14.36 16.22
C LEU A 35 15.70 -15.12 14.91
N MET A 36 16.08 -14.53 13.77
CA MET A 36 15.89 -15.20 12.47
C MET A 36 16.75 -16.46 12.33
N ASP A 37 17.95 -16.47 12.90
CA ASP A 37 18.88 -17.59 12.71
C ASP A 37 18.77 -18.67 13.79
N ASN A 38 18.40 -18.31 15.01
CA ASN A 38 18.45 -19.24 16.15
C ASN A 38 17.07 -19.67 16.66
N GLU A 39 16.05 -18.82 16.54
CA GLU A 39 14.77 -19.04 17.21
C GLU A 39 13.61 -19.36 16.24
N ILE A 40 13.72 -18.92 14.98
CA ILE A 40 12.67 -19.11 13.99
C ILE A 40 13.01 -20.26 13.05
N ASP A 41 12.12 -21.25 13.02
CA ASP A 41 12.16 -22.31 12.03
C ASP A 41 11.70 -21.78 10.66
N LEU A 42 12.65 -21.71 9.72
CA LEU A 42 12.43 -21.28 8.34
C LEU A 42 12.35 -22.43 7.34
N THR A 43 12.41 -23.69 7.80
CA THR A 43 12.39 -24.88 6.91
C THR A 43 11.14 -24.98 6.05
N VAL A 44 10.05 -24.33 6.47
CA VAL A 44 8.81 -24.21 5.68
C VAL A 44 9.03 -23.53 4.32
N PHE A 45 10.05 -22.68 4.19
CA PHE A 45 10.39 -22.03 2.92
C PHE A 45 11.11 -22.98 1.97
N ASP A 46 11.91 -23.91 2.49
CA ASP A 46 12.70 -24.87 1.70
C ASP A 46 11.81 -25.82 0.91
N LEU A 47 10.64 -26.18 1.47
CA LEU A 47 9.64 -27.03 0.80
C LEU A 47 9.16 -26.49 -0.55
N ARG A 48 9.37 -25.20 -0.84
CA ARG A 48 8.95 -24.56 -2.09
C ARG A 48 10.06 -24.40 -3.12
N TYR A 49 11.32 -24.59 -2.72
CA TYR A 49 12.44 -24.49 -3.64
C TYR A 49 12.68 -25.83 -4.33
N GLN A 50 12.64 -25.81 -5.66
CA GLN A 50 12.95 -26.96 -6.52
C GLN A 50 13.95 -26.51 -7.60
N ASN A 51 15.15 -26.12 -7.18
CA ASN A 51 16.18 -25.52 -8.04
C ASN A 51 17.46 -26.38 -8.14
N ASN A 52 17.34 -27.70 -7.95
CA ASN A 52 18.48 -28.62 -7.92
C ASN A 52 19.18 -28.79 -9.28
N GLU A 53 18.47 -28.58 -10.39
CA GLU A 53 18.98 -28.90 -11.74
C GLU A 53 19.05 -27.70 -12.69
N THR A 54 18.25 -26.65 -12.47
CA THR A 54 18.19 -25.47 -13.36
C THR A 54 17.86 -24.18 -12.59
N GLY A 55 18.42 -23.05 -13.07
CA GLY A 55 18.19 -21.70 -12.54
C GLY A 55 19.37 -21.15 -11.75
N ASP A 56 19.33 -19.85 -11.46
CA ASP A 56 20.29 -19.21 -10.55
C ASP A 56 20.05 -19.67 -9.11
N PRO A 57 21.11 -19.73 -8.27
CA PRO A 57 20.98 -20.02 -6.85
C PRO A 57 19.97 -19.08 -6.19
N ALA A 58 19.11 -19.64 -5.33
CA ALA A 58 18.16 -18.85 -4.56
C ALA A 58 18.87 -18.10 -3.43
N TYR A 59 18.39 -16.90 -3.12
CA TYR A 59 18.78 -16.22 -1.89
C TYR A 59 18.19 -16.96 -0.68
N ASP A 60 18.98 -17.06 0.38
CA ASP A 60 18.56 -17.63 1.65
C ASP A 60 17.38 -16.86 2.26
N ALA A 61 16.38 -17.60 2.77
CA ALA A 61 15.15 -17.03 3.30
C ALA A 61 15.39 -16.18 4.56
N ALA A 62 16.33 -16.57 5.42
CA ALA A 62 16.68 -15.81 6.62
C ALA A 62 17.24 -14.44 6.25
N ILE A 63 18.16 -14.40 5.28
CA ILE A 63 18.75 -13.14 4.77
C ILE A 63 17.66 -12.23 4.20
N LEU A 64 16.79 -12.76 3.34
CA LEU A 64 15.71 -11.98 2.75
C LEU A 64 14.74 -11.42 3.81
N LEU A 65 14.39 -12.24 4.81
CA LEU A 65 13.51 -11.81 5.90
C LEU A 65 14.15 -10.74 6.76
N LYS A 66 15.45 -10.85 7.10
CA LYS A 66 16.19 -9.79 7.80
C LYS A 66 16.11 -8.48 7.04
N ILE A 67 16.41 -8.48 5.73
CA ILE A 67 16.35 -7.28 4.88
C ILE A 67 14.92 -6.69 4.86
N ILE A 68 13.90 -7.53 4.66
CA ILE A 68 12.51 -7.08 4.58
C ILE A 68 12.04 -6.48 5.91
N LEU A 69 12.26 -7.18 7.03
CA LEU A 69 11.83 -6.72 8.35
C LEU A 69 12.57 -5.44 8.76
N TYR A 70 13.85 -5.33 8.41
CA TYR A 70 14.64 -4.11 8.58
C TYR A 70 14.07 -2.95 7.76
N ALA A 71 13.81 -3.15 6.47
CA ALA A 71 13.23 -2.12 5.62
C ALA A 71 11.88 -1.64 6.17
N TYR A 72 11.03 -2.56 6.63
CA TYR A 72 9.75 -2.23 7.24
C TYR A 72 9.88 -1.48 8.57
N SER A 73 10.89 -1.78 9.41
CA SER A 73 11.13 -1.02 10.64
C SER A 73 11.54 0.44 10.37
N ARG A 74 12.15 0.69 9.21
CA ARG A 74 12.50 2.03 8.69
C ARG A 74 11.38 2.67 7.84
N GLY A 75 10.24 2.01 7.68
CA GLY A 75 9.12 2.48 6.84
C GLY A 75 9.36 2.40 5.33
N ILE A 76 10.44 1.75 4.91
CA ILE A 76 10.79 1.51 3.52
C ILE A 76 9.98 0.30 3.03
N THR A 77 8.88 0.58 2.32
CA THR A 77 7.95 -0.45 1.83
C THR A 77 7.86 -0.58 0.32
N SER A 78 8.50 0.34 -0.40
CA SER A 78 8.58 0.29 -1.85
C SER A 78 9.77 1.12 -2.33
N SER A 79 10.60 0.53 -3.19
CA SER A 79 11.59 1.27 -3.98
C SER A 79 10.97 2.29 -4.94
N ARG A 80 9.65 2.29 -5.13
CA ARG A 80 8.94 3.22 -6.03
C ARG A 80 8.40 4.47 -5.35
N LYS A 81 8.42 4.54 -4.01
CA LYS A 81 8.00 5.78 -3.31
C LYS A 81 8.92 6.93 -3.69
N ASP A 82 10.21 6.66 -3.83
CA ASP A 82 11.23 7.62 -4.31
C ASP A 82 10.94 8.08 -5.74
N CYS A 83 10.43 7.20 -6.61
CA CYS A 83 10.08 7.58 -7.98
C CYS A 83 8.92 8.60 -8.04
N ALA A 84 7.93 8.54 -7.14
CA ALA A 84 6.77 9.42 -7.20
C ALA A 84 7.11 10.88 -6.85
N GLU A 85 8.10 11.08 -5.97
CA GLU A 85 8.66 12.39 -5.65
C GLU A 85 9.44 12.97 -6.85
N TYR A 86 10.21 12.13 -7.56
CA TYR A 86 10.97 12.50 -8.75
C TYR A 86 10.13 12.84 -10.00
N TYR A 87 8.97 12.22 -10.21
CA TYR A 87 8.15 12.41 -11.43
C TYR A 87 7.05 13.49 -11.30
N GLY A 88 6.91 14.13 -10.14
CA GLY A 88 5.91 15.17 -9.90
C GLY A 88 4.48 14.63 -9.83
N THR A 89 3.68 15.22 -8.95
CA THR A 89 2.26 14.88 -8.84
C THR A 89 1.50 15.56 -9.97
N SER A 90 1.12 14.82 -11.02
CA SER A 90 0.30 15.36 -12.11
C SER A 90 -0.98 15.99 -11.57
N GLY A 91 -1.21 17.27 -11.88
CA GLY A 91 -2.40 18.03 -11.51
C GLY A 91 -3.69 17.24 -11.73
N GLY A 92 -4.52 17.17 -10.69
CA GLY A 92 -5.61 16.22 -10.60
C GLY A 92 -6.60 16.27 -11.76
N LEU A 93 -6.94 15.10 -12.31
CA LEU A 93 -8.02 14.91 -13.28
C LEU A 93 -9.38 15.31 -12.67
N TYR A 94 -10.30 15.80 -13.50
CA TYR A 94 -11.68 16.05 -13.09
C TYR A 94 -12.35 14.79 -12.54
N ARG A 95 -13.03 14.94 -11.38
CA ARG A 95 -13.76 13.90 -10.66
C ARG A 95 -15.27 14.07 -10.87
N PRO A 96 -16.11 13.07 -10.57
CA PRO A 96 -17.57 13.19 -10.72
C PRO A 96 -18.20 14.38 -10.00
N LYS A 97 -17.62 14.84 -8.89
CA LYS A 97 -18.05 16.03 -8.14
C LYS A 97 -17.97 17.34 -8.95
N ASP A 98 -17.11 17.39 -9.97
CA ASP A 98 -16.92 18.58 -10.80
C ASP A 98 -17.98 18.66 -11.93
N PHE A 99 -18.90 17.69 -11.99
CA PHE A 99 -19.99 17.65 -12.97
C PHE A 99 -21.29 17.98 -12.25
N ALA A 100 -22.07 18.93 -12.79
CA ALA A 100 -23.35 19.33 -12.24
C ALA A 100 -24.48 18.49 -12.85
N MET A 101 -25.23 17.75 -12.03
CA MET A 101 -26.38 16.97 -12.49
C MET A 101 -27.65 17.81 -12.43
N SER A 102 -28.45 17.77 -13.50
CA SER A 102 -29.78 18.40 -13.53
C SER A 102 -30.72 17.78 -12.49
N GLU A 103 -31.66 18.56 -11.97
CA GLU A 103 -32.68 18.09 -11.01
C GLU A 103 -33.47 16.90 -11.54
N ASP A 104 -33.91 16.96 -12.81
CA ASP A 104 -34.63 15.87 -13.49
C ASP A 104 -33.77 14.65 -13.82
N ARG A 105 -32.46 14.69 -13.55
CA ARG A 105 -31.49 13.60 -13.81
C ARG A 105 -31.43 13.15 -15.27
N THR A 106 -31.89 13.99 -16.20
CA THR A 106 -31.90 13.71 -17.64
C THR A 106 -30.55 14.00 -18.29
N HIS A 107 -29.80 14.94 -17.73
CA HIS A 107 -28.50 15.36 -18.23
C HIS A 107 -27.57 15.83 -17.11
N CYS A 108 -26.28 15.94 -17.42
CA CYS A 108 -25.32 16.63 -16.56
C CYS A 108 -24.44 17.58 -17.38
N ILE A 109 -23.89 18.60 -16.74
CA ILE A 109 -23.03 19.62 -17.31
C ILE A 109 -21.59 19.34 -16.87
N CYS A 110 -20.65 19.32 -17.82
CA CYS A 110 -19.23 19.15 -17.50
C CYS A 110 -18.56 20.47 -17.11
N PRO A 111 -17.34 20.43 -16.54
CA PRO A 111 -16.55 21.62 -16.25
C PRO A 111 -16.31 22.56 -17.45
N ALA A 112 -16.41 22.05 -18.68
CA ALA A 112 -16.30 22.83 -19.91
C ALA A 112 -17.65 23.40 -20.41
N GLY A 113 -18.71 23.32 -19.60
CA GLY A 113 -20.05 23.81 -19.93
C GLY A 113 -20.83 22.97 -20.95
N LYS A 114 -20.32 21.81 -21.38
CA LYS A 114 -21.01 20.95 -22.36
C LYS A 114 -21.97 19.97 -21.69
N ARG A 115 -23.08 19.67 -22.38
CA ARG A 115 -24.15 18.78 -21.90
C ARG A 115 -23.83 17.31 -22.20
N LEU A 116 -23.83 16.48 -21.16
CA LEU A 116 -23.76 15.02 -21.26
C LEU A 116 -25.17 14.44 -21.19
N TYR A 117 -25.42 13.42 -22.00
CA TYR A 117 -26.73 12.76 -22.07
C TYR A 117 -26.72 11.47 -21.23
N ARG A 118 -27.89 11.13 -20.69
CA ARG A 118 -28.09 9.90 -19.92
C ARG A 118 -27.97 8.67 -20.85
N ASN A 119 -27.14 7.70 -20.46
CA ASN A 119 -26.84 6.46 -21.18
C ASN A 119 -27.16 5.23 -20.30
N GLY A 120 -28.17 5.36 -19.42
CA GLY A 120 -28.56 4.36 -18.43
C GLY A 120 -28.98 5.01 -17.11
N GLY A 121 -30.20 4.73 -16.64
CA GLY A 121 -30.77 5.36 -15.43
C GLY A 121 -30.67 4.53 -14.15
N ASN A 122 -30.81 3.21 -14.27
CA ASN A 122 -30.80 2.27 -13.14
C ASN A 122 -29.70 1.22 -13.34
N VAL A 123 -28.49 1.68 -13.64
CA VAL A 123 -27.36 0.76 -13.84
C VAL A 123 -26.84 0.36 -12.47
N VAL A 124 -26.83 -0.95 -12.19
CA VAL A 124 -26.28 -1.47 -10.94
C VAL A 124 -24.79 -1.66 -11.08
N VAL A 125 -24.01 -0.94 -10.27
CA VAL A 125 -22.55 -1.08 -10.19
C VAL A 125 -22.19 -1.43 -8.76
N ASN A 126 -21.65 -2.64 -8.54
CA ASN A 126 -21.25 -3.13 -7.22
C ASN A 126 -22.38 -3.08 -6.15
N GLY A 127 -23.63 -3.30 -6.56
CA GLY A 127 -24.83 -3.24 -5.72
C GLY A 127 -25.38 -1.82 -5.46
N ASN A 128 -24.77 -0.79 -6.06
CA ASN A 128 -25.27 0.58 -5.98
C ASN A 128 -26.06 0.95 -7.24
N SER A 129 -27.18 1.66 -7.05
CA SER A 129 -27.94 2.24 -8.16
C SER A 129 -27.19 3.46 -8.69
N THR A 130 -26.94 3.48 -9.99
CA THR A 130 -26.18 4.55 -10.65
C THR A 130 -26.88 5.07 -11.89
N ILE A 131 -26.80 6.39 -12.07
CA ILE A 131 -27.12 7.04 -13.33
C ILE A 131 -25.81 7.26 -14.09
N LYS A 132 -25.79 6.78 -15.32
CA LYS A 132 -24.65 6.89 -16.22
C LYS A 132 -24.89 8.01 -17.22
N PHE A 133 -23.96 8.95 -17.29
CA PHE A 133 -23.93 9.99 -18.31
C PHE A 133 -22.74 9.81 -19.25
N ARG A 134 -22.95 10.17 -20.51
CA ARG A 134 -21.93 10.09 -21.56
C ARG A 134 -21.84 11.42 -22.32
N GLY A 135 -20.62 11.85 -22.59
CA GLY A 135 -20.36 12.97 -23.50
C GLY A 135 -20.61 12.61 -24.96
N ARG A 136 -21.04 13.59 -25.75
CA ARG A 136 -21.11 13.47 -27.21
C ARG A 136 -19.70 13.42 -27.79
N LYS A 137 -19.51 12.65 -28.86
CA LYS A 137 -18.19 12.48 -29.50
C LYS A 137 -17.68 13.80 -30.07
N THR A 138 -18.56 14.57 -30.70
CA THR A 138 -18.29 15.92 -31.25
C THR A 138 -17.69 16.83 -30.18
N ASP A 139 -18.35 16.91 -29.03
CA ASP A 139 -17.99 17.86 -27.98
C ASP A 139 -16.73 17.44 -27.23
N CYS A 140 -16.51 16.13 -27.02
CA CYS A 140 -15.34 15.62 -26.30
C CYS A 140 -14.07 15.60 -27.14
N ARG A 141 -14.16 15.37 -28.45
CA ARG A 141 -12.98 15.30 -29.34
C ARG A 141 -12.32 16.68 -29.50
N ALA A 142 -13.11 17.73 -29.66
CA ALA A 142 -12.65 19.11 -29.83
C ALA A 142 -12.51 19.90 -28.51
N CYS A 143 -12.52 19.23 -27.34
CA CYS A 143 -12.54 19.90 -26.05
C CYS A 143 -11.14 20.35 -25.59
N GLU A 144 -10.98 21.63 -25.25
CA GLU A 144 -9.70 22.19 -24.77
C GLU A 144 -9.22 21.55 -23.47
N VAL A 145 -10.14 21.21 -22.56
CA VAL A 145 -9.80 20.58 -21.27
C VAL A 145 -9.70 19.05 -21.34
N ARG A 146 -9.57 18.47 -22.54
CA ARG A 146 -9.56 17.01 -22.76
C ARG A 146 -8.49 16.29 -21.95
N LYS A 147 -7.27 16.82 -21.87
CA LYS A 147 -6.15 16.24 -21.09
C LYS A 147 -6.43 16.21 -19.57
N LYS A 148 -7.18 17.18 -19.05
CA LYS A 148 -7.61 17.22 -17.63
C LYS A 148 -8.89 16.41 -17.37
N CYS A 149 -9.67 16.12 -18.42
CA CYS A 149 -10.93 15.40 -18.32
C CYS A 149 -10.80 13.89 -18.51
N LEU A 150 -9.92 13.42 -19.40
CA LEU A 150 -9.74 12.01 -19.70
C LEU A 150 -8.41 11.50 -19.14
N ARG A 151 -8.45 10.38 -18.41
CA ARG A 151 -7.23 9.74 -17.90
C ARG A 151 -6.31 9.30 -19.03
N ASN A 152 -6.88 8.76 -20.11
CA ASN A 152 -6.17 8.32 -21.31
C ASN A 152 -6.81 8.99 -22.54
N PRO A 153 -6.39 10.20 -22.94
CA PRO A 153 -7.04 10.98 -23.99
C PRO A 153 -6.94 10.35 -25.39
N ASP A 154 -5.92 9.51 -25.64
CA ASP A 154 -5.69 8.91 -26.96
C ASP A 154 -6.61 7.71 -27.23
N THR A 155 -6.92 6.93 -26.18
CA THR A 155 -7.78 5.74 -26.29
C THR A 155 -9.24 6.02 -25.94
N SER A 156 -9.52 7.00 -25.08
CA SER A 156 -10.87 7.30 -24.62
C SER A 156 -11.55 8.34 -25.51
N GLU A 157 -12.54 7.96 -26.32
CA GLU A 157 -13.22 8.93 -27.18
C GLU A 157 -14.06 9.97 -26.40
N THR A 158 -14.79 9.51 -25.37
CA THR A 158 -15.73 10.35 -24.61
C THR A 158 -15.65 10.10 -23.12
N ARG A 159 -15.94 11.14 -22.33
CA ARG A 159 -16.04 11.03 -20.87
C ARG A 159 -17.32 10.29 -20.49
N ARG A 160 -17.19 9.37 -19.53
CA ARG A 160 -18.29 8.68 -18.86
C ARG A 160 -18.28 9.08 -17.39
N VAL A 161 -19.43 9.46 -16.85
CA VAL A 161 -19.58 9.83 -15.44
C VAL A 161 -20.73 9.03 -14.84
N TYR A 162 -20.52 8.56 -13.62
CA TYR A 162 -21.48 7.79 -12.85
C TYR A 162 -21.83 8.57 -11.59
N PHE A 163 -23.12 8.86 -11.39
CA PHE A 163 -23.62 9.39 -10.13
C PHE A 163 -24.27 8.25 -9.35
N PHE A 164 -23.76 8.01 -8.15
CA PHE A 164 -24.25 6.97 -7.26
C PHE A 164 -25.40 7.54 -6.42
N GLN A 165 -26.59 6.95 -6.51
CA GLN A 165 -27.78 7.40 -5.79
C GLN A 165 -27.97 6.73 -4.43
N GLY A 166 -27.30 5.59 -4.22
CA GLY A 166 -27.43 4.79 -3.01
C GLY A 166 -27.32 3.31 -3.30
N ARG A 167 -27.20 2.51 -2.25
CA ARG A 167 -27.18 1.04 -2.35
C ARG A 167 -28.61 0.52 -2.50
N GLN A 168 -28.83 -0.44 -3.39
CA GLN A 168 -30.16 -1.06 -3.52
C GLN A 168 -30.50 -1.86 -2.27
N ALA A 169 -31.78 -1.87 -1.89
CA ALA A 169 -32.27 -2.64 -0.74
C ALA A 169 -32.06 -4.16 -0.91
N SER A 170 -32.10 -4.65 -2.15
CA SER A 170 -31.85 -6.06 -2.50
C SER A 170 -30.36 -6.44 -2.56
N ALA A 171 -29.44 -5.49 -2.45
CA ALA A 171 -28.02 -5.78 -2.55
C ALA A 171 -27.52 -6.49 -1.28
N PRO A 172 -26.59 -7.45 -1.40
CA PRO A 172 -26.05 -8.15 -0.24
C PRO A 172 -25.35 -7.17 0.71
N GLU A 173 -25.46 -7.47 2.00
CA GLU A 173 -24.88 -6.67 3.08
C GLU A 173 -23.35 -6.61 2.94
N THR A 174 -22.82 -5.38 2.96
CA THR A 174 -21.37 -5.15 2.91
C THR A 174 -20.68 -5.57 4.21
N PHE A 175 -19.39 -5.86 4.14
CA PHE A 175 -18.60 -6.12 5.36
C PHE A 175 -18.61 -4.94 6.34
N THR A 176 -18.68 -3.70 5.85
CA THR A 176 -18.81 -2.50 6.68
C THR A 176 -20.14 -2.46 7.43
N GLN A 177 -21.25 -2.80 6.78
CA GLN A 177 -22.57 -2.88 7.43
C GLN A 177 -22.59 -4.00 8.48
N LYS A 178 -22.03 -5.19 8.15
CA LYS A 178 -21.86 -6.29 9.10
C LYS A 178 -21.07 -5.87 10.33
N MET A 179 -19.97 -5.13 10.14
CA MET A 179 -19.13 -4.63 11.22
C MET A 179 -19.85 -3.56 12.04
N LYS A 180 -20.59 -2.64 11.40
CA LYS A 180 -21.40 -1.63 12.10
C LYS A 180 -22.43 -2.30 13.03
N ARG A 181 -23.20 -3.26 12.53
CA ARG A 181 -24.14 -4.04 13.35
C ARG A 181 -23.45 -4.74 14.52
N ARG A 182 -22.26 -5.33 14.29
CA ARG A 182 -21.48 -5.96 15.35
C ARG A 182 -21.08 -4.97 16.43
N ILE A 183 -20.60 -3.78 16.05
CA ILE A 183 -20.19 -2.72 16.97
C ILE A 183 -21.39 -2.16 17.73
N ASP A 184 -22.53 -1.95 17.06
CA ASP A 184 -23.72 -1.34 17.64
C ASP A 184 -24.42 -2.23 18.67
N SER A 185 -24.15 -3.54 18.68
CA SER A 185 -24.62 -4.46 19.73
C SER A 185 -24.08 -4.07 21.12
N ILE A 186 -24.83 -4.36 22.19
CA ILE A 186 -24.41 -4.05 23.58
C ILE A 186 -23.02 -4.64 23.88
N LYS A 187 -22.83 -5.92 23.56
CA LYS A 187 -21.53 -6.60 23.68
C LYS A 187 -20.45 -5.94 22.82
N GLY A 188 -20.80 -5.54 21.60
CA GLY A 188 -19.91 -4.84 20.68
C GLY A 188 -19.40 -3.51 21.24
N ARG A 189 -20.30 -2.68 21.77
CA ARG A 189 -19.96 -1.39 22.40
C ARG A 189 -19.04 -1.57 23.60
N LEU A 190 -19.32 -2.54 24.47
CA LEU A 190 -18.46 -2.83 25.63
C LEU A 190 -17.04 -3.23 25.22
N VAL A 191 -16.90 -4.08 24.19
CA VAL A 191 -15.58 -4.47 23.65
C VAL A 191 -14.92 -3.29 22.93
N TYR A 192 -15.69 -2.51 22.17
CA TYR A 192 -15.19 -1.36 21.41
C TYR A 192 -14.61 -0.30 22.35
N ASN A 193 -15.23 -0.03 23.50
CA ASN A 193 -14.74 0.93 24.50
C ASN A 193 -13.35 0.57 25.04
N ARG A 194 -12.98 -0.72 25.06
CA ARG A 194 -11.65 -1.17 25.53
C ARG A 194 -10.54 -0.93 24.50
N ARG A 195 -10.86 -0.56 23.26
CA ARG A 195 -9.87 -0.40 22.18
C ARG A 195 -8.85 0.68 22.46
N MET A 196 -9.29 1.75 23.12
CA MET A 196 -8.44 2.89 23.48
C MET A 196 -7.23 2.49 24.31
N GLY A 197 -7.38 1.53 25.22
CA GLY A 197 -6.28 1.04 26.06
C GLY A 197 -5.55 -0.20 25.53
N THR A 198 -6.05 -0.84 24.46
CA THR A 198 -5.54 -2.14 24.01
C THR A 198 -4.97 -2.09 22.60
N VAL A 199 -5.83 -1.88 21.60
CA VAL A 199 -5.43 -1.95 20.19
C VAL A 199 -4.97 -0.61 19.65
N GLU A 200 -5.53 0.51 20.10
CA GLU A 200 -5.19 1.84 19.59
C GLU A 200 -3.72 2.20 19.80
N PRO A 201 -3.06 1.89 20.94
CA PRO A 201 -1.63 2.12 21.09
C PRO A 201 -0.78 1.30 20.09
N VAL A 202 -1.21 0.07 19.78
CA VAL A 202 -0.54 -0.79 18.80
C VAL A 202 -0.65 -0.19 17.40
N PHE A 203 -1.86 0.21 16.99
CA PHE A 203 -2.09 0.90 15.72
C PHE A 203 -1.33 2.22 15.65
N GLY A 204 -1.36 3.02 16.72
CA GLY A 204 -0.62 4.27 16.82
C GLY A 204 0.88 4.08 16.63
N ASN A 205 1.46 3.06 17.26
CA ASN A 205 2.88 2.75 17.06
C ASN A 205 3.18 2.30 15.62
N ILE A 206 2.40 1.37 15.05
CA ILE A 206 2.61 0.86 13.68
C ILE A 206 2.48 1.98 12.63
N CYS A 207 1.54 2.89 12.81
CA CYS A 207 1.31 4.00 11.89
C CYS A 207 2.36 5.13 12.05
N SER A 208 2.91 5.33 13.25
CA SER A 208 3.88 6.40 13.51
C SER A 208 5.34 5.99 13.27
N THR A 209 5.76 4.84 13.78
CA THR A 209 7.17 4.42 13.74
C THR A 209 7.50 3.72 12.40
N PRO A 210 6.87 2.58 12.05
CA PRO A 210 6.98 2.01 10.71
C PRO A 210 6.31 2.81 9.57
N GLY A 211 5.48 3.82 9.88
CA GLY A 211 4.86 4.66 8.84
C GLY A 211 3.82 3.96 7.95
N LEU A 212 3.07 2.98 8.48
CA LEU A 212 1.97 2.36 7.74
C LEU A 212 0.79 3.34 7.61
N ASP A 213 0.53 3.84 6.41
CA ASP A 213 -0.63 4.67 6.08
C ASP A 213 -1.64 3.87 5.19
N PRO A 214 -1.61 3.86 3.83
CA PRO A 214 -2.34 2.86 3.08
C PRO A 214 -1.50 1.58 2.87
N PHE A 215 -2.17 0.42 2.90
CA PHE A 215 -1.56 -0.82 2.42
C PHE A 215 -1.09 -0.65 0.97
N THR A 216 0.15 -1.05 0.70
CA THR A 216 0.74 -0.91 -0.65
C THR A 216 0.31 -2.05 -1.58
N LEU A 217 -0.17 -3.16 -1.01
CA LEU A 217 -0.59 -4.34 -1.75
C LEU A 217 -2.10 -4.38 -1.97
N ARG A 218 -2.53 -5.08 -3.03
CA ARG A 218 -3.95 -5.31 -3.35
C ARG A 218 -4.30 -6.78 -3.18
N GLY A 219 -5.47 -7.03 -2.59
CA GLY A 219 -6.03 -8.37 -2.36
C GLY A 219 -5.83 -8.89 -0.94
N LYS A 220 -6.84 -9.57 -0.38
CA LYS A 220 -6.91 -9.98 1.04
C LYS A 220 -5.66 -10.73 1.50
N ARG A 221 -5.19 -11.72 0.72
CA ARG A 221 -4.02 -12.52 1.07
C ARG A 221 -2.75 -11.66 1.20
N LYS A 222 -2.49 -10.82 0.20
CA LYS A 222 -1.29 -9.97 0.15
C LYS A 222 -1.31 -8.89 1.24
N VAL A 223 -2.47 -8.25 1.44
CA VAL A 223 -2.67 -7.27 2.52
C VAL A 223 -2.48 -7.92 3.88
N ASN A 224 -2.99 -9.13 4.09
CA ASN A 224 -2.80 -9.87 5.33
C ASN A 224 -1.33 -10.20 5.58
N THR A 225 -0.58 -10.65 4.57
CA THR A 225 0.86 -10.86 4.68
C THR A 225 1.58 -9.58 5.08
N GLN A 226 1.28 -8.45 4.42
CA GLN A 226 1.86 -7.16 4.76
C GLN A 226 1.54 -6.75 6.21
N TRP A 227 0.29 -6.92 6.64
CA TRP A 227 -0.12 -6.64 8.02
C TRP A 227 0.66 -7.48 9.03
N LEU A 228 0.82 -8.79 8.76
CA LEU A 228 1.59 -9.67 9.63
C LEU A 228 3.07 -9.25 9.71
N LEU A 229 3.68 -8.79 8.61
CA LEU A 229 5.05 -8.25 8.63
C LEU A 229 5.16 -7.03 9.56
N TYR A 230 4.21 -6.09 9.51
CA TYR A 230 4.19 -4.95 10.43
C TYR A 230 3.98 -5.38 11.89
N CYS A 231 3.13 -6.38 12.14
CA CYS A 231 2.98 -6.94 13.48
C CYS A 231 4.27 -7.59 13.99
N THR A 232 5.00 -8.32 13.12
CA THR A 232 6.31 -8.89 13.47
C THR A 232 7.30 -7.79 13.82
N VAL A 233 7.42 -6.75 12.98
CA VAL A 233 8.29 -5.59 13.28
C VAL A 233 7.91 -4.90 14.58
N HIS A 234 6.61 -4.70 14.84
CA HIS A 234 6.13 -4.14 16.10
C HIS A 234 6.58 -4.97 17.31
N ASN A 235 6.49 -6.31 17.22
CA ASN A 235 6.94 -7.21 18.27
C ASN A 235 8.47 -7.21 18.42
N LEU A 236 9.22 -7.21 17.31
CA LEU A 236 10.67 -7.12 17.31
C LEU A 236 11.16 -5.83 17.99
N LEU A 237 10.51 -4.70 17.73
CA LEU A 237 10.82 -3.43 18.40
C LEU A 237 10.57 -3.49 19.92
N LYS A 238 9.59 -4.27 20.37
CA LYS A 238 9.38 -4.52 21.81
C LYS A 238 10.47 -5.41 22.40
N VAL A 239 10.88 -6.47 21.69
CA VAL A 239 12.00 -7.32 22.13
C VAL A 239 13.29 -6.51 22.21
N HIS A 240 13.57 -5.68 21.21
CA HIS A 240 14.74 -4.80 21.23
C HIS A 240 14.71 -3.80 22.41
N ARG A 241 13.54 -3.26 22.79
CA ARG A 241 13.45 -2.27 23.88
C ARG A 241 13.36 -2.87 25.28
N TYR A 242 12.77 -4.06 25.42
CA TYR A 242 12.38 -4.62 26.72
C TYR A 242 12.86 -6.06 26.92
N GLY A 243 13.42 -6.70 25.90
CA GLY A 243 13.89 -8.08 25.95
C GLY A 243 15.24 -8.17 26.64
N SER A 244 15.23 -8.58 27.91
CA SER A 244 16.45 -8.89 28.65
C SER A 244 17.24 -9.99 27.93
N GLY A 245 18.48 -9.70 27.52
CA GLY A 245 19.41 -10.67 26.92
C GLY A 245 19.44 -10.73 25.39
N VAL A 246 18.53 -10.04 24.69
CA VAL A 246 18.51 -9.95 23.21
C VAL A 246 18.53 -8.49 22.73
N ALA A 247 18.29 -7.55 23.64
CA ALA A 247 18.35 -6.10 23.40
C ALA A 247 19.78 -5.60 23.22
#